data_AF-A0A9J7ECA4-F1
#
_entry.id   AF-A0A9J7ECA4-F1
#
_cell.length_a   1.000
_cell.length_b   1.000
_cell.length_c   1.000
_cell.angle_alpha   90.00
_cell.angle_beta   90.00
_cell.angle_gamma   90.00
#
_symmetry.space_group_name_H-M   'P 1'
#
loop_
_entity.id
_entity.type
_entity.pdbx_description
1 polymer ?
#
loop_
_entity_poly.entity_id
_entity_poly.type
_entity_poly.pdbx_seq_one_letter_code
_entity_poly.pdbx_strand_id
1 'polypeptide(L)'
;MEEVKEGDNESNGEKKNASVNEKKKIIAIFNNFKPEILIEYCFGIYRFQNIDGELRPPNWKMKVCGIFIFFIYTIVFSWFMFFVPDPEASNSLEQSEIMTTLDSIPSFVVLFQYAALIVTTNFFSSMNIRIITLLAEVDKTLQLEICTDFYKKMSSRISKFLIFITISHVVNGLMDLITVADRAWAITVFPLYFVQRFEVFIFCAYVIVVNGRLAVINNYLKEFNQEQDKKNVTVFTVKDTKIKTEKSFNYIGRPSVRNMKIRDLATTYDNIGEICFMMNDVFNFQIFLTLVSAFVYIVITIWTSLSFYRATAYSANTLINNAIWCFNTICNVATMSFTCERLLISRNETRILVNKIIMNYDLPKTMRVQAKAFMELVEAWPLRIYVYDMFSIDIKLMLKFISVATTYLIVIIQISHFV
;
A
#
# COMPACT_ATOMS: atom_id res chain seq x y z
N MET A 1 57.66 7.02 -32.16
CA MET A 1 56.35 7.69 -32.15
C MET A 1 55.33 6.60 -32.39
N GLU A 2 54.78 6.03 -31.31
CA GLU A 2 53.51 5.28 -31.30
C GLU A 2 53.17 5.09 -29.81
N GLU A 3 52.19 5.86 -29.36
CA GLU A 3 51.70 5.89 -27.98
C GLU A 3 50.91 4.63 -27.65
N VAL A 4 51.26 4.03 -26.51
CA VAL A 4 50.58 2.90 -25.88
C VAL A 4 49.24 3.39 -25.30
N LYS A 5 48.13 2.88 -25.85
CA LYS A 5 46.79 2.97 -25.24
C LYS A 5 46.64 1.95 -24.12
N GLU A 6 47.11 2.29 -22.92
CA GLU A 6 46.74 1.62 -21.67
C GLU A 6 45.90 2.59 -20.83
N GLY A 7 44.57 2.51 -20.95
CA GLY A 7 43.66 3.39 -20.18
C GLY A 7 42.21 2.93 -20.07
N ASP A 8 41.73 2.03 -20.94
CA ASP A 8 40.28 1.74 -21.02
C ASP A 8 39.81 0.45 -20.31
N ASN A 9 40.71 -0.41 -19.82
CA ASN A 9 40.32 -1.74 -19.31
C ASN A 9 39.92 -1.76 -17.82
N GLU A 10 40.52 -0.94 -16.94
CA GLU A 10 40.12 -0.90 -15.51
C GLU A 10 38.77 -0.18 -15.30
N SER A 11 38.49 0.88 -16.05
CA SER A 11 37.21 1.62 -15.99
C SER A 11 36.01 0.74 -16.40
N ASN A 12 36.21 -0.14 -17.39
CA ASN A 12 35.16 -1.05 -17.85
C ASN A 12 34.89 -2.21 -16.87
N GLY A 13 35.91 -2.67 -16.13
CA GLY A 13 35.76 -3.69 -15.09
C GLY A 13 34.93 -3.21 -13.89
N GLU A 14 35.21 -2.00 -13.39
CA GLU A 14 34.47 -1.42 -12.26
C GLU A 14 33.02 -1.06 -12.62
N LYS A 15 32.78 -0.48 -13.80
CA LYS A 15 31.41 -0.19 -14.27
C LYS A 15 30.57 -1.45 -14.44
N LYS A 16 31.18 -2.53 -14.94
CA LYS A 16 30.50 -3.82 -15.11
C LYS A 16 30.14 -4.44 -13.76
N ASN A 17 31.03 -4.40 -12.77
CA ASN A 17 30.76 -4.89 -11.42
C ASN A 17 29.72 -4.06 -10.67
N ALA A 18 29.76 -2.72 -10.81
CA ALA A 18 28.74 -1.83 -10.24
C ALA A 18 27.35 -2.11 -10.82
N SER A 19 27.25 -2.27 -12.15
CA SER A 19 25.99 -2.57 -12.83
C SER A 19 25.39 -3.93 -12.42
N VAL A 20 26.24 -4.94 -12.21
CA VAL A 20 25.81 -6.27 -11.76
C VAL A 20 25.27 -6.23 -10.33
N ASN A 21 25.85 -5.40 -9.46
CA ASN A 21 25.40 -5.27 -8.08
C ASN A 21 24.07 -4.49 -7.98
N GLU A 22 23.88 -3.45 -8.79
CA GLU A 22 22.61 -2.72 -8.88
C GLU A 22 21.47 -3.61 -9.38
N LYS A 23 21.72 -4.43 -10.41
CA LYS A 23 20.74 -5.41 -10.90
C LYS A 23 20.31 -6.40 -9.82
N LYS A 24 21.24 -6.91 -9.00
CA LYS A 24 20.92 -7.81 -7.88
C LYS A 24 20.01 -7.16 -6.82
N LYS A 25 20.20 -5.86 -6.54
CA LYS A 25 19.38 -5.10 -5.58
C LYS A 25 17.96 -4.90 -6.07
N ILE A 26 17.81 -4.46 -7.32
CA ILE A 26 16.51 -4.30 -7.95
C ILE A 26 15.75 -5.63 -7.96
N ILE A 27 16.43 -6.74 -8.24
CA ILE A 27 15.84 -8.09 -8.17
C ILE A 27 15.40 -8.44 -6.74
N ALA A 28 16.18 -8.10 -5.71
CA ALA A 28 15.81 -8.37 -4.31
C ALA A 28 14.55 -7.60 -3.89
N ILE A 29 14.42 -6.34 -4.29
CA ILE A 29 13.21 -5.54 -4.04
C ILE A 29 12.04 -6.07 -4.85
N PHE A 30 12.25 -6.38 -6.12
CA PHE A 30 11.25 -6.99 -7.00
C PHE A 30 10.70 -8.30 -6.42
N ASN A 31 11.56 -9.13 -5.82
CA ASN A 31 11.14 -10.37 -5.18
C ASN A 31 10.20 -10.16 -3.99
N ASN A 32 10.18 -8.98 -3.35
CA ASN A 32 9.18 -8.66 -2.32
C ASN A 32 7.77 -8.53 -2.92
N PHE A 33 7.67 -8.04 -4.16
CA PHE A 33 6.41 -7.76 -4.86
C PHE A 33 6.02 -8.86 -5.88
N LYS A 34 6.90 -9.83 -6.13
CA LYS A 34 6.69 -10.89 -7.12
C LYS A 34 5.31 -11.58 -7.08
N PRO A 35 4.79 -12.02 -5.91
CA PRO A 35 3.47 -12.65 -5.89
C PRO A 35 2.36 -11.68 -6.29
N GLU A 36 2.50 -10.40 -5.95
CA GLU A 36 1.51 -9.37 -6.27
C GLU A 36 1.50 -9.07 -7.78
N ILE A 37 2.68 -8.87 -8.36
CA ILE A 37 2.85 -8.59 -9.79
C ILE A 37 2.29 -9.76 -10.63
N LEU A 38 2.48 -11.00 -10.18
CA LEU A 38 1.93 -12.17 -10.87
C LEU A 38 0.39 -12.12 -10.91
N ILE A 39 -0.24 -11.74 -9.79
CA ILE A 39 -1.70 -11.61 -9.72
C ILE A 39 -2.16 -10.45 -10.62
N GLU A 40 -1.50 -9.29 -10.59
CA GLU A 40 -1.83 -8.16 -11.48
C GLU A 40 -1.83 -8.57 -12.96
N TYR A 41 -0.82 -9.35 -13.37
CA TYR A 41 -0.70 -9.82 -14.74
C TYR A 41 -1.85 -10.74 -15.16
N CYS A 42 -2.38 -11.55 -14.24
CA CYS A 42 -3.56 -12.39 -14.50
C CYS A 42 -4.83 -11.54 -14.76
N PHE A 43 -4.90 -10.35 -14.19
CA PHE A 43 -5.96 -9.37 -14.41
C PHE A 43 -5.60 -8.34 -15.50
N GLY A 44 -4.57 -8.60 -16.32
CA GLY A 44 -4.20 -7.68 -17.40
C GLY A 44 -3.66 -6.32 -16.93
N ILE A 45 -3.28 -6.19 -15.66
CA ILE A 45 -2.69 -4.98 -15.08
C ILE A 45 -1.17 -5.14 -15.15
N TYR A 46 -0.51 -4.29 -15.92
CA TYR A 46 0.94 -4.38 -16.15
C TYR A 46 1.66 -3.10 -15.71
N ARG A 47 2.20 -3.06 -14.48
CA ARG A 47 2.94 -1.89 -13.97
C ARG A 47 4.30 -1.68 -14.63
N PHE A 48 5.09 -2.74 -14.69
CA PHE A 48 6.44 -2.78 -15.26
C PHE A 48 6.82 -4.22 -15.58
N GLN A 49 7.80 -4.42 -16.45
CA GLN A 49 8.36 -5.73 -16.81
C GLN A 49 9.81 -5.82 -16.32
N ASN A 50 10.23 -6.99 -15.86
CA ASN A 50 11.62 -7.26 -15.51
C ASN A 50 12.26 -8.11 -16.62
N ILE A 51 13.19 -7.53 -17.38
CA ILE A 51 13.95 -8.21 -18.43
C ILE A 51 15.42 -8.10 -18.06
N ASP A 52 16.09 -9.25 -17.85
CA ASP A 52 17.52 -9.32 -17.53
C ASP A 52 17.98 -8.48 -16.32
N GLY A 53 17.10 -8.34 -15.31
CA GLY A 53 17.36 -7.57 -14.10
C GLY A 53 17.14 -6.06 -14.24
N GLU A 54 16.63 -5.61 -15.40
CA GLU A 54 16.24 -4.22 -15.65
C GLU A 54 14.72 -4.08 -15.67
N LEU A 55 14.22 -3.09 -14.91
CA LEU A 55 12.82 -2.71 -14.94
C LEU A 55 12.55 -1.83 -16.14
N ARG A 56 11.61 -2.26 -16.99
CA ARG A 56 11.20 -1.54 -18.20
C ARG A 56 9.70 -1.27 -18.16
N PRO A 57 9.23 -0.21 -18.84
CA PRO A 57 7.79 0.00 -19.00
C PRO A 57 7.19 -1.17 -19.80
N PRO A 58 5.91 -1.49 -19.59
CA PRO A 58 5.23 -2.56 -20.33
C PRO A 58 5.21 -2.26 -21.83
N ASN A 59 5.52 -3.28 -22.64
CA ASN A 59 5.48 -3.17 -24.10
C ASN A 59 4.03 -2.94 -24.57
N TRP A 60 3.86 -2.27 -25.72
CA TRP A 60 2.53 -2.04 -26.32
C TRP A 60 1.68 -3.32 -26.42
N LYS A 61 2.29 -4.46 -26.78
CA LYS A 61 1.61 -5.76 -26.85
C LYS A 61 0.97 -6.17 -25.52
N MET A 62 1.63 -5.93 -24.39
CA MET A 62 1.09 -6.22 -23.06
C MET A 62 -0.07 -5.28 -22.73
N LYS A 63 0.07 -3.98 -23.05
CA LYS A 63 -1.01 -3.00 -22.86
C LYS A 63 -2.28 -3.40 -23.62
N VAL A 64 -2.13 -3.78 -24.89
CA VAL A 64 -3.22 -4.26 -25.74
C VAL A 64 -3.83 -5.56 -25.18
N CYS A 65 -3.00 -6.51 -24.72
CA CYS A 65 -3.48 -7.72 -24.06
C CYS A 65 -4.35 -7.41 -22.83
N GLY A 66 -3.91 -6.48 -21.98
CA GLY A 66 -4.68 -6.06 -20.80
C GLY A 66 -6.03 -5.44 -21.16
N ILE A 67 -6.05 -4.60 -22.19
CA ILE A 67 -7.30 -4.02 -22.73
C ILE A 67 -8.24 -5.12 -23.25
N PHE A 68 -7.71 -6.12 -23.97
CA PHE A 68 -8.53 -7.27 -24.43
C PHE A 68 -9.10 -8.09 -23.27
N ILE A 69 -8.31 -8.37 -22.22
CA ILE A 69 -8.78 -9.07 -21.02
C ILE A 69 -9.93 -8.30 -20.36
N PHE A 70 -9.78 -6.97 -20.23
CA PHE A 70 -10.83 -6.11 -19.71
C PHE A 70 -12.11 -6.18 -20.57
N PHE A 71 -12.01 -6.02 -21.88
CA PHE A 71 -13.17 -6.08 -22.77
C PHE A 71 -13.90 -7.43 -22.71
N ILE A 72 -13.16 -8.55 -22.71
CA ILE A 72 -13.75 -9.88 -22.56
C ILE A 72 -14.51 -9.95 -21.24
N TYR A 73 -13.90 -9.49 -20.15
CA TYR A 73 -14.54 -9.49 -18.84
C TYR A 73 -15.80 -8.60 -18.81
N THR A 74 -15.75 -7.40 -19.39
CA THR A 74 -16.91 -6.51 -19.50
C THR A 74 -18.03 -7.12 -20.32
N ILE A 75 -17.73 -7.80 -21.43
CA ILE A 75 -18.73 -8.50 -22.24
C ILE A 75 -19.40 -9.61 -21.43
N VAL A 76 -18.62 -10.42 -20.71
CA VAL A 76 -19.15 -11.48 -19.83
C VAL A 76 -20.01 -10.87 -18.72
N PHE A 77 -19.55 -9.81 -18.06
CA PHE A 77 -20.29 -9.08 -17.04
C PHE A 77 -21.63 -8.55 -17.56
N SER A 78 -21.63 -7.88 -18.71
CA SER A 78 -22.86 -7.38 -19.35
C SER A 78 -23.78 -8.51 -19.80
N TRP A 79 -23.23 -9.63 -20.28
CA TRP A 79 -24.04 -10.78 -20.67
C TRP A 79 -24.83 -11.35 -19.49
N PHE A 80 -24.15 -11.60 -18.36
CA PHE A 80 -24.82 -12.12 -17.16
C PHE A 80 -25.83 -11.14 -16.57
N MET A 81 -25.56 -9.84 -16.67
CA MET A 81 -26.46 -8.81 -16.14
C MET A 81 -27.73 -8.63 -16.99
N PHE A 82 -27.63 -8.62 -18.33
CA PHE A 82 -28.78 -8.30 -19.20
C PHE A 82 -29.53 -9.52 -19.74
N PHE A 83 -28.88 -10.69 -19.85
CA PHE A 83 -29.43 -11.83 -20.60
C PHE A 83 -29.72 -13.07 -19.75
N VAL A 84 -29.35 -13.10 -18.47
CA VAL A 84 -29.74 -14.18 -17.57
C VAL A 84 -31.02 -13.76 -16.84
N PRO A 85 -32.18 -14.37 -17.16
CA PRO A 85 -33.44 -14.00 -16.51
C PRO A 85 -33.39 -14.36 -15.02
N ASP A 86 -33.73 -13.39 -14.18
CA ASP A 86 -33.89 -13.59 -12.74
C ASP A 86 -35.10 -14.53 -12.51
N PRO A 87 -34.88 -15.76 -11.98
CA PRO A 87 -35.95 -16.73 -11.80
C PRO A 87 -37.05 -16.26 -10.82
N GLU A 88 -36.81 -15.22 -10.02
CA GLU A 88 -37.77 -14.70 -9.03
C GLU A 88 -38.56 -13.46 -9.52
N ALA A 89 -38.15 -12.82 -10.63
CA ALA A 89 -38.76 -11.59 -11.14
C ALA A 89 -40.16 -11.79 -11.76
N SER A 90 -40.66 -13.03 -11.87
CA SER A 90 -41.95 -13.30 -12.52
C SER A 90 -43.19 -12.88 -11.71
N ASN A 91 -43.05 -12.48 -10.43
CA ASN A 91 -44.20 -12.36 -9.53
C ASN A 91 -44.49 -10.94 -8.98
N SER A 92 -43.67 -9.91 -9.23
CA SER A 92 -43.96 -8.52 -8.83
C SER A 92 -43.27 -7.48 -9.74
N LEU A 93 -44.00 -7.02 -10.77
CA LEU A 93 -43.39 -6.49 -12.01
C LEU A 93 -42.67 -5.13 -11.92
N GLU A 94 -42.97 -4.24 -10.96
CA GLU A 94 -42.39 -2.87 -10.97
C GLU A 94 -41.43 -2.57 -9.81
N GLN A 95 -41.69 -3.10 -8.61
CA GLN A 95 -40.84 -2.82 -7.44
C GLN A 95 -39.58 -3.71 -7.41
N SER A 96 -39.63 -4.87 -8.08
CA SER A 96 -38.47 -5.76 -8.24
C SER A 96 -37.44 -5.20 -9.23
N GLU A 97 -37.87 -4.65 -10.38
CA GLU A 97 -36.98 -4.12 -11.42
C GLU A 97 -36.14 -2.92 -10.96
N ILE A 98 -36.72 -2.00 -10.17
CA ILE A 98 -35.99 -0.86 -9.63
C ILE A 98 -34.94 -1.34 -8.60
N MET A 99 -35.28 -2.33 -7.77
CA MET A 99 -34.37 -2.83 -6.75
C MET A 99 -33.21 -3.63 -7.35
N THR A 100 -33.47 -4.50 -8.32
CA THR A 100 -32.42 -5.26 -9.02
C THR A 100 -31.45 -4.34 -9.77
N THR A 101 -31.96 -3.23 -10.33
CA THR A 101 -31.12 -2.20 -10.95
C THR A 101 -30.25 -1.48 -9.92
N LEU A 102 -30.79 -1.11 -8.75
CA LEU A 102 -30.05 -0.47 -7.67
C LEU A 102 -28.95 -1.38 -7.08
N ASP A 103 -29.24 -2.68 -6.91
CA ASP A 103 -28.30 -3.69 -6.40
C ASP A 103 -27.09 -3.90 -7.31
N SER A 104 -27.26 -3.61 -8.61
CA SER A 104 -26.20 -3.73 -9.61
C SER A 104 -25.25 -2.51 -9.63
N ILE A 105 -25.66 -1.35 -9.09
CA ILE A 105 -24.87 -0.10 -9.12
C ILE A 105 -23.48 -0.28 -8.51
N PRO A 106 -23.30 -0.87 -7.31
CA PRO A 106 -21.97 -1.01 -6.74
C PRO A 106 -21.02 -1.81 -7.65
N SER A 107 -21.52 -2.87 -8.29
CA SER A 107 -20.74 -3.67 -9.24
C SER A 107 -20.30 -2.84 -10.47
N PHE A 108 -21.14 -1.94 -10.99
CA PHE A 108 -20.73 -1.01 -12.05
C PHE A 108 -19.65 -0.03 -11.59
N VAL A 109 -19.76 0.48 -10.36
CA VAL A 109 -18.74 1.38 -9.81
C VAL A 109 -17.41 0.65 -9.68
N VAL A 110 -17.39 -0.60 -9.24
CA VAL A 110 -16.15 -1.40 -9.18
C VAL A 110 -15.64 -1.73 -10.59
N LEU A 111 -16.51 -1.98 -11.57
CA LEU A 111 -16.10 -2.20 -12.96
C LEU A 111 -15.43 -0.96 -13.55
N PHE A 112 -15.99 0.22 -13.27
CA PHE A 112 -15.39 1.50 -13.62
C PHE A 112 -14.04 1.70 -12.92
N GLN A 113 -13.94 1.33 -11.63
CA GLN A 113 -12.68 1.36 -10.90
C GLN A 113 -11.62 0.46 -11.54
N TYR A 114 -11.99 -0.75 -11.97
CA TYR A 114 -11.08 -1.65 -12.67
C TYR A 114 -10.60 -1.07 -14.02
N ALA A 115 -11.49 -0.44 -14.78
CA ALA A 115 -11.12 0.27 -16.00
C ALA A 115 -10.12 1.40 -15.72
N ALA A 116 -10.41 2.21 -14.69
CA ALA A 116 -9.53 3.28 -14.22
C ALA A 116 -8.15 2.77 -13.77
N LEU A 117 -8.09 1.62 -13.11
CA LEU A 117 -6.85 0.98 -12.68
C LEU A 117 -5.95 0.60 -13.87
N ILE A 118 -6.53 0.04 -14.93
CA ILE A 118 -5.78 -0.29 -16.16
C ILE A 118 -5.23 0.98 -16.82
N VAL A 119 -6.06 2.03 -16.93
CA VAL A 119 -5.64 3.30 -17.55
C VAL A 119 -4.53 3.98 -16.74
N THR A 120 -4.72 4.12 -15.42
CA THR A 120 -3.74 4.76 -14.52
C THR A 120 -2.42 4.00 -14.50
N THR A 121 -2.45 2.68 -14.40
CA THR A 121 -1.24 1.85 -14.40
C THR A 121 -0.42 2.04 -15.67
N ASN A 122 -1.09 2.16 -16.82
CA ASN A 122 -0.42 2.42 -18.09
C ASN A 122 0.24 3.80 -18.16
N PHE A 123 -0.41 4.82 -17.59
CA PHE A 123 0.09 6.20 -17.57
C PHE A 123 1.27 6.38 -16.60
N PHE A 124 1.19 5.77 -15.42
CA PHE A 124 2.17 5.91 -14.33
C PHE A 124 3.27 4.84 -14.31
N SER A 125 3.44 4.09 -15.39
CA SER A 125 4.46 3.02 -15.47
C SER A 125 5.90 3.52 -15.21
N SER A 126 6.25 4.71 -15.69
CA SER A 126 7.57 5.32 -15.46
C SER A 126 7.79 5.70 -13.98
N MET A 127 6.77 6.26 -13.32
CA MET A 127 6.83 6.60 -11.90
C MET A 127 6.96 5.35 -11.03
N ASN A 128 6.22 4.28 -11.34
CA ASN A 128 6.35 3.00 -10.64
C ASN A 128 7.79 2.44 -10.72
N ILE A 129 8.43 2.52 -11.89
CA ILE A 129 9.84 2.12 -12.05
C ILE A 129 10.74 3.00 -11.19
N ARG A 130 10.55 4.32 -11.22
CA ARG A 130 11.34 5.28 -10.43
C ARG A 130 11.22 5.04 -8.92
N ILE A 131 10.03 4.66 -8.43
CA ILE A 131 9.83 4.27 -7.03
C ILE A 131 10.74 3.09 -6.67
N ILE A 132 10.75 2.02 -7.48
CA ILE A 132 11.57 0.85 -7.21
C ILE A 132 13.07 1.17 -7.30
N THR A 133 13.49 2.01 -8.26
CA THR A 133 14.90 2.40 -8.37
C THR A 133 15.37 3.26 -7.19
N LEU A 134 14.55 4.22 -6.73
CA LEU A 134 14.89 5.01 -5.54
C LEU A 134 14.89 4.14 -4.27
N LEU A 135 14.00 3.15 -4.16
CA LEU A 135 14.07 2.18 -3.06
C LEU A 135 15.40 1.40 -3.07
N ALA A 136 15.94 1.06 -4.24
CA ALA A 136 17.25 0.41 -4.35
C ALA A 136 18.40 1.33 -3.90
N GLU A 137 18.28 2.63 -4.16
CA GLU A 137 19.24 3.62 -3.67
C GLU A 137 19.17 3.80 -2.15
N VAL A 138 17.96 3.87 -1.59
CA VAL A 138 17.73 3.88 -0.14
C VAL A 138 18.33 2.63 0.52
N ASP A 139 18.10 1.46 -0.05
CA ASP A 139 18.61 0.18 0.47
C ASP A 139 20.15 0.12 0.45
N LYS A 140 20.77 0.74 -0.57
CA LYS A 140 22.24 0.88 -0.67
C LYS A 140 22.78 1.76 0.45
N THR A 141 22.17 2.92 0.69
CA THR A 141 22.64 3.86 1.73
C THR A 141 22.43 3.30 3.13
N LEU A 142 21.32 2.59 3.36
CA LEU A 142 21.02 1.91 4.63
C LEU A 142 21.82 0.62 4.83
N GLN A 143 22.63 0.18 3.87
CA GLN A 143 23.41 -1.05 3.94
C GLN A 143 22.57 -2.29 4.32
N LEU A 144 21.33 -2.36 3.82
CA LEU A 144 20.39 -3.44 4.18
C LEU A 144 20.86 -4.83 3.72
N GLU A 145 21.84 -4.89 2.83
CA GLU A 145 22.51 -6.13 2.40
C GLU A 145 23.18 -6.87 3.57
N ILE A 146 23.63 -6.14 4.59
CA ILE A 146 24.23 -6.71 5.80
C ILE A 146 23.15 -7.38 6.67
N CYS A 147 21.92 -6.88 6.61
CA CYS A 147 20.76 -7.47 7.28
C CYS A 147 20.15 -8.57 6.42
N THR A 148 20.75 -9.76 6.43
CA THR A 148 20.33 -10.92 5.61
C THR A 148 18.84 -11.27 5.73
N ASP A 149 18.22 -10.96 6.87
CA ASP A 149 16.80 -11.26 7.11
C ASP A 149 15.82 -10.15 6.73
N PHE A 150 16.28 -8.95 6.35
CA PHE A 150 15.38 -7.81 6.12
C PHE A 150 14.40 -8.09 4.97
N TYR A 151 14.90 -8.46 3.78
CA TYR A 151 14.08 -8.74 2.61
C TYR A 151 13.15 -9.93 2.84
N LYS A 152 13.67 -11.00 3.46
CA LYS A 152 12.87 -12.20 3.80
C LYS A 152 11.73 -11.87 4.76
N LYS A 153 12.00 -11.06 5.79
CA LYS A 153 11.00 -10.60 6.76
C LYS A 153 9.95 -9.70 6.09
N MET A 154 10.38 -8.81 5.20
CA MET A 154 9.48 -7.93 4.45
C MET A 154 8.56 -8.72 3.51
N SER A 155 9.14 -9.54 2.63
CA SER A 155 8.40 -10.42 1.72
C SER A 155 7.46 -11.37 2.46
N SER A 156 7.89 -11.96 3.59
CA SER A 156 7.03 -12.82 4.41
C SER A 156 5.84 -12.06 5.00
N ARG A 157 6.05 -10.83 5.47
CA ARG A 157 4.97 -10.00 6.03
C ARG A 157 3.94 -9.64 4.96
N ILE A 158 4.40 -9.23 3.79
CA ILE A 158 3.56 -8.91 2.63
C ILE A 158 2.78 -10.16 2.19
N SER A 159 3.46 -11.30 2.03
CA SER A 159 2.85 -12.56 1.62
C SER A 159 1.79 -13.06 2.61
N LYS A 160 2.03 -12.93 3.93
CA LYS A 160 1.02 -13.27 4.95
C LYS A 160 -0.23 -12.40 4.82
N PHE A 161 -0.05 -11.11 4.53
CA PHE A 161 -1.16 -10.18 4.37
C PHE A 161 -1.95 -10.48 3.08
N LEU A 162 -1.25 -10.81 1.98
CA LEU A 162 -1.88 -11.28 0.74
C LEU A 162 -2.70 -12.56 0.97
N ILE A 163 -2.12 -13.56 1.63
CA ILE A 163 -2.81 -14.82 1.96
C ILE A 163 -4.07 -14.54 2.79
N PHE A 164 -3.98 -13.66 3.79
CA PHE A 164 -5.12 -13.30 4.62
C PHE A 164 -6.26 -12.66 3.79
N ILE A 165 -5.95 -11.71 2.91
CA ILE A 165 -6.94 -11.07 2.04
C ILE A 165 -7.56 -12.08 1.08
N THR A 166 -6.75 -12.94 0.45
CA THR A 166 -7.26 -13.97 -0.47
C THR A 166 -8.17 -14.95 0.25
N ILE A 167 -7.79 -15.44 1.43
CA ILE A 167 -8.64 -16.34 2.24
C ILE A 167 -9.94 -15.63 2.63
N SER A 168 -9.86 -14.40 3.13
CA SER A 168 -11.04 -13.60 3.48
C SER A 168 -11.98 -13.43 2.28
N HIS A 169 -11.44 -13.15 1.10
CA HIS A 169 -12.24 -13.00 -0.12
C HIS A 169 -12.89 -14.32 -0.54
N VAL A 170 -12.15 -15.43 -0.54
CA VAL A 170 -12.70 -16.76 -0.85
C VAL A 170 -13.80 -17.15 0.12
N VAL A 171 -13.63 -16.90 1.43
CA VAL A 171 -14.67 -17.17 2.43
C VAL A 171 -15.93 -16.35 2.15
N ASN A 172 -15.81 -15.06 1.82
CA ASN A 172 -16.97 -14.23 1.46
C ASN A 172 -17.65 -14.74 0.18
N GLY A 173 -16.89 -15.14 -0.84
CA GLY A 173 -17.46 -15.71 -2.06
C GLY A 173 -18.19 -17.04 -1.82
N LEU A 174 -17.66 -17.90 -0.94
CA LEU A 174 -18.36 -19.14 -0.56
C LEU A 174 -19.68 -18.84 0.16
N MET A 175 -19.71 -17.79 1.00
CA MET A 175 -20.95 -17.34 1.65
C MET A 175 -21.97 -16.83 0.63
N ASP A 176 -21.54 -16.07 -0.39
CA ASP A 176 -22.42 -15.62 -1.47
C ASP A 176 -23.03 -16.79 -2.23
N LEU A 177 -22.23 -17.80 -2.59
CA LEU A 177 -22.72 -18.98 -3.32
C LEU A 177 -23.76 -19.80 -2.56
N ILE A 178 -23.75 -19.73 -1.22
CA ILE A 178 -24.71 -20.40 -0.34
C ILE A 178 -25.97 -19.54 -0.15
N THR A 179 -25.84 -18.22 -0.14
CA THR A 179 -26.91 -17.29 0.27
C THR A 179 -27.66 -16.62 -0.87
N VAL A 180 -27.06 -16.49 -2.05
CA VAL A 180 -27.63 -15.81 -3.22
C VAL A 180 -28.27 -16.82 -4.17
N ALA A 181 -29.50 -16.54 -4.62
CA ALA A 181 -30.22 -17.39 -5.58
C ALA A 181 -29.54 -17.39 -6.96
N ASP A 182 -29.12 -16.22 -7.44
CA ASP A 182 -28.34 -16.08 -8.67
C ASP A 182 -26.84 -16.33 -8.45
N ARG A 183 -26.48 -17.61 -8.52
CA ARG A 183 -25.09 -18.07 -8.44
C ARG A 183 -24.26 -17.58 -9.63
N ALA A 184 -24.86 -17.39 -10.80
CA ALA A 184 -24.13 -16.99 -12.00
C ALA A 184 -23.64 -15.55 -11.88
N TRP A 185 -24.48 -14.66 -11.34
CA TRP A 185 -24.11 -13.30 -10.98
C TRP A 185 -23.00 -13.27 -9.92
N ALA A 186 -23.15 -14.04 -8.83
CA ALA A 186 -22.15 -14.11 -7.76
C ALA A 186 -20.76 -14.54 -8.29
N ILE A 187 -20.71 -15.56 -9.16
CA ILE A 187 -19.46 -16.02 -9.80
C ILE A 187 -18.85 -14.93 -10.69
N THR A 188 -19.68 -14.20 -11.42
CA THR A 188 -19.21 -13.17 -12.36
C THR A 188 -18.61 -11.98 -11.64
N VAL A 189 -19.21 -11.58 -10.52
CA VAL A 189 -18.83 -10.39 -9.75
C VAL A 189 -17.68 -10.67 -8.75
N PHE A 190 -17.48 -11.93 -8.37
CA PHE A 190 -16.43 -12.34 -7.42
C PHE A 190 -15.00 -11.87 -7.79
N PRO A 191 -14.51 -12.01 -9.04
CA PRO A 191 -13.18 -11.51 -9.44
C PRO A 191 -13.09 -9.99 -9.37
N LEU A 192 -14.18 -9.26 -9.61
CA LEU A 192 -14.19 -7.81 -9.64
C LEU A 192 -13.92 -7.21 -8.25
N TYR A 193 -14.64 -7.70 -7.23
CA TYR A 193 -14.39 -7.29 -5.85
C TYR A 193 -13.03 -7.78 -5.33
N PHE A 194 -12.50 -8.89 -5.87
CA PHE A 194 -11.12 -9.30 -5.55
C PHE A 194 -10.12 -8.26 -6.04
N VAL A 195 -10.24 -7.79 -7.30
CA VAL A 195 -9.35 -6.76 -7.87
C VAL A 195 -9.39 -5.48 -7.04
N GLN A 196 -10.57 -5.04 -6.61
CA GLN A 196 -10.70 -3.87 -5.74
C GLN A 196 -9.97 -4.03 -4.39
N ARG A 197 -10.17 -5.17 -3.71
CA ARG A 197 -9.46 -5.44 -2.45
C ARG A 197 -7.96 -5.53 -2.66
N PHE A 198 -7.56 -6.12 -3.78
CA PHE A 198 -6.17 -6.30 -4.15
C PHE A 198 -5.47 -4.96 -4.46
N GLU A 199 -6.18 -4.00 -5.06
CA GLU A 199 -5.67 -2.63 -5.26
C GLU A 199 -5.31 -1.94 -3.93
N VAL A 200 -6.21 -2.01 -2.94
CA VAL A 200 -5.97 -1.49 -1.59
C VAL A 200 -4.76 -2.17 -0.95
N PHE A 201 -4.65 -3.49 -1.14
CA PHE A 201 -3.52 -4.27 -0.66
C PHE A 201 -2.20 -3.80 -1.26
N ILE A 202 -2.14 -3.60 -2.58
CA ILE A 202 -0.91 -3.14 -3.25
C ILE A 202 -0.49 -1.78 -2.72
N PHE A 203 -1.42 -0.82 -2.61
CA PHE A 203 -1.13 0.47 -1.99
C PHE A 203 -0.54 0.29 -0.57
N CYS A 204 -1.19 -0.52 0.28
CA CYS A 204 -0.70 -0.80 1.62
C CYS A 204 0.68 -1.47 1.62
N ALA A 205 0.98 -2.35 0.66
CA ALA A 205 2.28 -3.02 0.53
C ALA A 205 3.40 -1.99 0.29
N TYR A 206 3.19 -1.02 -0.60
CA TYR A 206 4.15 0.07 -0.82
C TYR A 206 4.39 0.89 0.46
N VAL A 207 3.33 1.24 1.19
CA VAL A 207 3.45 1.98 2.46
C VAL A 207 4.19 1.16 3.52
N ILE A 208 3.95 -0.15 3.61
CA ILE A 208 4.66 -1.06 4.52
C ILE A 208 6.16 -1.13 4.18
N VAL A 209 6.49 -1.18 2.89
CA VAL A 209 7.87 -1.21 2.37
C VAL A 209 8.62 0.07 2.73
N VAL A 210 8.00 1.24 2.56
CA VAL A 210 8.57 2.54 2.97
C VAL A 210 8.72 2.62 4.50
N ASN A 211 7.67 2.26 5.24
CA ASN A 211 7.69 2.28 6.70
C ASN A 211 8.77 1.36 7.29
N GLY A 212 9.02 0.21 6.65
CA GLY A 212 10.10 -0.69 7.04
C GLY A 212 11.49 -0.05 6.99
N ARG A 213 11.77 0.76 5.96
CA ARG A 213 13.04 1.48 5.80
C ARG A 213 13.16 2.64 6.77
N LEU A 214 12.05 3.37 6.99
CA LEU A 214 11.99 4.41 8.01
C LEU A 214 12.25 3.85 9.42
N ALA A 215 11.74 2.66 9.72
CA ALA A 215 12.01 1.97 10.99
C ALA A 215 13.50 1.61 11.14
N VAL A 216 14.23 1.32 10.05
CA VAL A 216 15.69 1.11 10.10
C VAL A 216 16.42 2.42 10.44
N ILE A 217 16.03 3.55 9.82
CA ILE A 217 16.56 4.87 10.19
C ILE A 217 16.34 5.14 11.69
N ASN A 218 15.12 4.89 12.19
CA ASN A 218 14.80 5.05 13.61
C ASN A 218 15.66 4.16 14.50
N ASN A 219 15.89 2.90 14.11
CA ASN A 219 16.76 2.01 14.88
C ASN A 219 18.21 2.54 14.95
N TYR A 220 18.77 3.01 13.83
CA TYR A 220 20.12 3.61 13.84
C TYR A 220 20.22 4.86 14.71
N LEU A 221 19.25 5.76 14.64
CA LEU A 221 19.21 6.95 15.49
C LEU A 221 19.01 6.60 16.97
N LYS A 222 18.18 5.59 17.26
CA LYS A 222 17.88 5.13 18.61
C LYS A 222 19.10 4.47 19.26
N GLU A 223 19.80 3.58 18.55
CA GLU A 223 21.03 2.97 19.04
C GLU A 223 22.10 4.03 19.33
N PHE A 224 22.29 4.99 18.41
CA PHE A 224 23.24 6.09 18.62
C PHE A 224 22.92 6.93 19.86
N ASN A 225 21.65 7.34 20.04
CA ASN A 225 21.22 8.10 21.21
C ASN A 225 21.44 7.30 22.51
N GLN A 226 21.09 6.01 22.53
CA GLN A 226 21.29 5.15 23.70
C GLN A 226 22.76 4.98 24.08
N GLU A 227 23.67 4.94 23.10
CA GLU A 227 25.11 4.89 23.37
C GLU A 227 25.63 6.20 23.98
N GLN A 228 25.09 7.35 23.58
CA GLN A 228 25.48 8.64 24.18
C GLN A 228 24.93 8.77 25.60
N ASP A 229 23.68 8.39 25.82
CA ASP A 229 23.05 8.42 27.15
C ASP A 229 23.84 7.56 28.16
N LYS A 230 24.33 6.38 27.73
CA LYS A 230 25.17 5.50 28.57
C LYS A 230 26.54 6.11 28.92
N LYS A 231 27.12 6.92 28.05
CA LYS A 231 28.39 7.61 28.34
C LYS A 231 28.21 8.77 29.32
N ASN A 232 27.04 9.39 29.30
CA ASN A 232 26.70 10.51 30.18
C ASN A 232 26.31 10.05 31.59
N VAL A 233 25.93 8.78 31.77
CA VAL A 233 25.73 8.15 33.08
C VAL A 233 27.06 7.56 33.58
N THR A 234 27.92 8.39 34.16
CA THR A 234 29.07 7.93 34.96
C THR A 234 28.55 7.32 36.27
N VAL A 235 28.16 6.05 36.24
CA VAL A 235 27.96 5.27 37.47
C VAL A 235 28.94 4.10 37.44
N PHE A 236 30.00 4.23 38.24
CA PHE A 236 30.81 3.11 38.68
C PHE A 236 29.90 2.11 39.42
N THR A 237 29.35 1.15 38.69
CA THR A 237 28.89 -0.10 39.29
C THR A 237 29.45 -1.24 38.44
N VAL A 238 30.45 -1.91 39.00
CA VAL A 238 30.93 -3.20 38.50
C VAL A 238 29.77 -4.17 38.71
N LYS A 239 29.05 -4.48 37.63
CA LYS A 239 28.04 -5.53 37.63
C LYS A 239 28.27 -6.42 36.42
N ASP A 240 28.39 -7.72 36.70
CA ASP A 240 28.84 -8.73 35.77
C ASP A 240 28.17 -8.64 34.40
N THR A 241 29.02 -8.59 33.39
CA THR A 241 28.68 -8.48 31.97
C THR A 241 27.91 -9.73 31.53
N LYS A 242 26.59 -9.71 31.62
CA LYS A 242 25.76 -10.62 30.82
C LYS A 242 25.95 -10.23 29.35
N ILE A 243 26.70 -11.06 28.63
CA ILE A 243 26.89 -11.01 27.19
C ILE A 243 25.49 -11.00 26.55
N LYS A 244 25.03 -9.81 26.12
CA LYS A 244 23.86 -9.69 25.25
C LYS A 244 24.31 -10.05 23.84
N THR A 245 24.04 -11.29 23.49
CA THR A 245 24.10 -11.86 22.16
C THR A 245 23.02 -11.19 21.29
N GLU A 246 23.37 -10.04 20.71
CA GLU A 246 22.83 -9.53 19.43
C GLU A 246 23.68 -8.32 19.08
N LYS A 247 24.51 -8.44 18.02
CA LYS A 247 25.37 -7.36 17.55
C LYS A 247 24.50 -6.19 17.11
N SER A 248 24.22 -5.22 17.99
CA SER A 248 23.66 -3.93 17.60
C SER A 248 24.66 -3.26 16.67
N PHE A 249 24.30 -3.16 15.39
CA PHE A 249 25.17 -2.59 14.38
C PHE A 249 25.11 -1.08 14.46
N ASN A 250 26.11 -0.48 15.12
CA ASN A 250 26.21 0.96 15.23
C ASN A 250 26.62 1.59 13.88
N TYR A 251 25.62 1.88 13.05
CA TYR A 251 25.78 2.49 11.71
C TYR A 251 26.39 3.89 11.77
N ILE A 252 25.97 4.71 12.74
CA ILE A 252 26.45 6.10 12.88
C ILE A 252 27.90 6.11 13.41
N GLY A 253 28.23 5.19 14.31
CA GLY A 253 29.56 5.07 14.90
C GLY A 253 29.85 6.14 15.96
N ARG A 254 31.14 6.43 16.16
CA ARG A 254 31.58 7.35 17.22
C ARG A 254 31.34 8.82 16.84
N PRO A 255 30.98 9.68 17.82
CA PRO A 255 30.92 11.11 17.59
C PRO A 255 32.28 11.64 17.12
N SER A 256 32.31 12.32 15.97
CA SER A 256 33.51 13.01 15.50
C SER A 256 33.13 14.11 14.51
N VAL A 257 34.01 15.10 14.35
CA VAL A 257 33.78 16.23 13.44
C VAL A 257 33.63 15.77 11.98
N ARG A 258 34.31 14.68 11.61
CA ARG A 258 34.32 14.09 10.27
C ARG A 258 33.18 13.08 10.04
N ASN A 259 32.38 12.79 11.05
CA ASN A 259 31.27 11.86 10.92
C ASN A 259 30.13 12.52 10.15
N MET A 260 29.82 11.98 8.96
CA MET A 260 28.76 12.46 8.07
C MET A 260 27.55 11.53 8.05
N LYS A 261 27.50 10.51 8.92
CA LYS A 261 26.45 9.47 8.87
C LYS A 261 25.05 10.00 9.17
N ILE A 262 24.92 11.05 9.99
CA ILE A 262 23.63 11.72 10.21
C ILE A 262 23.16 12.39 8.92
N ARG A 263 24.07 13.05 8.17
CA ARG A 263 23.76 13.60 6.85
C ARG A 263 23.34 12.50 5.87
N ASP A 264 24.03 11.36 5.83
CA ASP A 264 23.67 10.25 4.95
C ASP A 264 22.25 9.71 5.27
N LEU A 265 21.88 9.64 6.57
CA LEU A 265 20.52 9.29 6.99
C LEU A 265 19.48 10.36 6.60
N ALA A 266 19.85 11.63 6.66
CA ALA A 266 19.02 12.74 6.16
C ALA A 266 18.74 12.62 4.66
N THR A 267 19.77 12.37 3.84
CA THR A 267 19.60 12.13 2.39
C THR A 267 18.74 10.90 2.13
N THR A 268 18.89 9.84 2.92
CA THR A 268 18.04 8.65 2.81
C THR A 268 16.58 8.98 3.12
N TYR A 269 16.34 9.80 4.14
CA TYR A 269 15.00 10.25 4.50
C TYR A 269 14.38 11.15 3.43
N ASP A 270 15.17 12.01 2.80
CA ASP A 270 14.75 12.83 1.65
C ASP A 270 14.27 11.96 0.48
N ASN A 271 15.06 10.94 0.11
CA ASN A 271 14.66 9.96 -0.90
C ASN A 271 13.37 9.19 -0.51
N ILE A 272 13.18 8.88 0.78
CA ILE A 272 11.93 8.31 1.29
C ILE A 272 10.76 9.29 1.13
N GLY A 273 10.98 10.59 1.35
CA GLY A 273 10.03 11.66 1.09
C GLY A 273 9.60 11.70 -0.38
N GLU A 274 10.57 11.67 -1.29
CA GLU A 274 10.32 11.65 -2.73
C GLU A 274 9.56 10.38 -3.18
N ILE A 275 9.91 9.21 -2.63
CA ILE A 275 9.16 7.97 -2.87
C ILE A 275 7.71 8.11 -2.40
N CYS A 276 7.49 8.66 -1.21
CA CYS A 276 6.15 8.86 -0.66
C CYS A 276 5.32 9.83 -1.52
N PHE A 277 5.94 10.90 -2.03
CA PHE A 277 5.33 11.84 -2.96
C PHE A 277 4.91 11.15 -4.27
N MET A 278 5.80 10.40 -4.91
CA MET A 278 5.47 9.66 -6.13
C MET A 278 4.40 8.59 -5.89
N MET A 279 4.44 7.90 -4.75
CA MET A 279 3.38 6.96 -4.37
C MET A 279 2.04 7.68 -4.25
N ASN A 280 2.01 8.88 -3.66
CA ASN A 280 0.80 9.67 -3.57
C ASN A 280 0.24 9.95 -4.97
N ASP A 281 1.06 10.39 -5.92
CA ASP A 281 0.64 10.67 -7.30
C ASP A 281 0.11 9.42 -8.02
N VAL A 282 0.82 8.29 -7.91
CA VAL A 282 0.44 7.04 -8.59
C VAL A 282 -0.90 6.49 -8.07
N PHE A 283 -1.11 6.52 -6.75
CA PHE A 283 -2.28 5.91 -6.12
C PHE A 283 -3.41 6.91 -5.82
N ASN A 284 -3.24 8.21 -6.09
CA ASN A 284 -4.20 9.25 -5.73
C ASN A 284 -5.63 8.94 -6.20
N PHE A 285 -5.77 8.73 -7.52
CA PHE A 285 -7.07 8.48 -8.15
C PHE A 285 -7.66 7.13 -7.72
N GLN A 286 -6.81 6.12 -7.58
CA GLN A 286 -7.15 4.77 -7.16
C GLN A 286 -7.76 4.74 -5.76
N ILE A 287 -7.13 5.43 -4.81
CA ILE A 287 -7.63 5.58 -3.45
C ILE A 287 -8.95 6.34 -3.45
N PHE A 288 -9.04 7.43 -4.21
CA PHE A 288 -10.28 8.20 -4.34
C PHE A 288 -11.44 7.32 -4.81
N LEU A 289 -11.25 6.56 -5.89
CA LEU A 289 -12.27 5.66 -6.43
C LEU A 289 -12.64 4.54 -5.46
N THR A 290 -11.66 4.00 -4.73
CA THR A 290 -11.91 3.01 -3.67
C THR A 290 -12.84 3.59 -2.59
N LEU A 291 -12.60 4.82 -2.13
CA LEU A 291 -13.42 5.46 -1.10
C LEU A 291 -14.84 5.77 -1.61
N VAL A 292 -14.96 6.26 -2.84
CA VAL A 292 -16.25 6.50 -3.49
C VAL A 292 -17.02 5.19 -3.65
N SER A 293 -16.37 4.13 -4.13
CA SER A 293 -16.97 2.81 -4.28
C SER A 293 -17.42 2.23 -2.94
N ALA A 294 -16.59 2.31 -1.91
CA ALA A 294 -16.95 1.87 -0.56
C ALA A 294 -18.16 2.64 -0.01
N PHE A 295 -18.22 3.95 -0.24
CA PHE A 295 -19.34 4.78 0.19
C PHE A 295 -20.65 4.39 -0.54
N VAL A 296 -20.60 4.28 -1.88
CA VAL A 296 -21.76 3.86 -2.68
C VAL A 296 -22.23 2.47 -2.26
N TYR A 297 -21.30 1.52 -2.08
CA TYR A 297 -21.61 0.16 -1.64
C TYR A 297 -22.36 0.15 -0.31
N ILE A 298 -21.88 0.90 0.69
CA ILE A 298 -22.53 0.98 2.01
C ILE A 298 -23.93 1.58 1.92
N VAL A 299 -24.11 2.68 1.19
CA VAL A 299 -25.42 3.34 1.03
C VAL A 299 -26.43 2.40 0.38
N ILE A 300 -26.05 1.75 -0.73
CA ILE A 300 -26.91 0.78 -1.41
C ILE A 300 -27.20 -0.41 -0.48
N THR A 301 -26.19 -0.98 0.18
CA THR A 301 -26.39 -2.12 1.08
C THR A 301 -27.35 -1.82 2.24
N ILE A 302 -27.32 -0.60 2.79
CA ILE A 302 -28.25 -0.17 3.84
C ILE A 302 -29.67 -0.09 3.29
N TRP A 303 -29.84 0.55 2.13
CA TRP A 303 -31.14 0.68 1.46
C TRP A 303 -31.77 -0.68 1.18
N THR A 304 -30.99 -1.59 0.62
CA THR A 304 -31.44 -2.92 0.22
C THR A 304 -31.78 -3.76 1.43
N SER A 305 -30.96 -3.72 2.48
CA SER A 305 -31.23 -4.40 3.75
C SER A 305 -32.54 -3.92 4.40
N LEU A 306 -32.84 -2.61 4.34
CA LEU A 306 -34.10 -2.06 4.86
C LEU A 306 -35.32 -2.50 4.05
N SER A 307 -35.20 -2.57 2.73
CA SER A 307 -36.27 -3.05 1.88
C SER A 307 -36.52 -4.55 2.06
N PHE A 308 -35.47 -5.36 2.15
CA PHE A 308 -35.59 -6.80 2.46
C PHE A 308 -36.22 -7.04 3.83
N TYR A 309 -35.92 -6.21 4.83
CA TYR A 309 -36.56 -6.29 6.14
C TYR A 309 -38.08 -6.05 6.08
N ARG A 310 -38.54 -5.22 5.14
CA ARG A 310 -39.97 -4.91 4.93
C ARG A 310 -40.69 -5.91 4.04
N ALA A 311 -39.96 -6.70 3.26
CA ALA A 311 -40.54 -7.69 2.36
C ALA A 311 -41.14 -8.88 3.12
N THR A 312 -42.24 -9.44 2.60
CA THR A 312 -42.97 -10.56 3.21
C THR A 312 -42.19 -11.88 3.19
N ALA A 313 -41.15 -11.98 2.35
CA ALA A 313 -40.25 -13.14 2.22
C ALA A 313 -38.87 -12.84 2.85
N TYR A 314 -38.85 -12.59 4.16
CA TYR A 314 -37.63 -12.28 4.90
C TYR A 314 -36.66 -13.47 4.94
N SER A 315 -35.45 -13.29 4.41
CA SER A 315 -34.33 -14.24 4.54
C SER A 315 -33.24 -13.67 5.45
N ALA A 316 -33.16 -14.18 6.68
CA ALA A 316 -32.09 -13.79 7.63
C ALA A 316 -30.68 -13.99 7.05
N ASN A 317 -30.50 -14.99 6.18
CA ASN A 317 -29.24 -15.32 5.55
C ASN A 317 -28.71 -14.19 4.64
N THR A 318 -29.58 -13.56 3.84
CA THR A 318 -29.20 -12.47 2.93
C THR A 318 -28.79 -11.22 3.72
N LEU A 319 -29.49 -10.93 4.82
CA LEU A 319 -29.15 -9.81 5.70
C LEU A 319 -27.81 -10.02 6.42
N ILE A 320 -27.53 -11.24 6.91
CA ILE A 320 -26.24 -11.59 7.49
C ILE A 320 -25.12 -11.44 6.44
N ASN A 321 -25.36 -11.90 5.21
CA ASN A 321 -24.39 -11.78 4.13
C ASN A 321 -24.06 -10.31 3.81
N ASN A 322 -25.09 -9.48 3.65
CA ASN A 322 -24.93 -8.04 3.42
C ASN A 322 -24.17 -7.36 4.55
N ALA A 323 -24.44 -7.74 5.82
CA ALA A 323 -23.72 -7.21 6.97
C ALA A 323 -22.23 -7.61 6.95
N ILE A 324 -21.91 -8.85 6.58
CA ILE A 324 -20.52 -9.33 6.44
C ILE A 324 -19.79 -8.54 5.34
N TRP A 325 -20.42 -8.35 4.16
CA TRP A 325 -19.82 -7.57 3.08
C TRP A 325 -19.61 -6.10 3.42
N CYS A 326 -20.60 -5.48 4.07
CA CYS A 326 -20.48 -4.11 4.56
C CYS A 326 -19.33 -3.97 5.56
N PHE A 327 -19.23 -4.90 6.52
CA PHE A 327 -18.13 -4.93 7.48
C PHE A 327 -16.77 -5.07 6.78
N ASN A 328 -16.63 -6.00 5.81
CA ASN A 328 -15.39 -6.15 5.04
C ASN A 328 -15.02 -4.87 4.27
N THR A 329 -16.02 -4.18 3.70
CA THR A 329 -15.81 -2.92 2.98
C THR A 329 -15.27 -1.83 3.91
N ILE A 330 -15.81 -1.72 5.13
CA ILE A 330 -15.29 -0.83 6.17
C ILE A 330 -13.86 -1.25 6.57
N CYS A 331 -13.61 -2.55 6.72
CA CYS A 331 -12.27 -3.07 7.04
C CYS A 331 -11.22 -2.71 5.97
N ASN A 332 -11.58 -2.65 4.68
CA ASN A 332 -10.66 -2.22 3.63
C ASN A 332 -10.21 -0.77 3.84
N VAL A 333 -11.16 0.15 4.08
CA VAL A 333 -10.87 1.56 4.38
C VAL A 333 -10.07 1.71 5.67
N ALA A 334 -10.43 0.93 6.70
CA ALA A 334 -9.72 0.90 7.98
C ALA A 334 -8.27 0.43 7.82
N THR A 335 -8.03 -0.61 7.02
CA THR A 335 -6.68 -1.17 6.80
C THR A 335 -5.76 -0.17 6.11
N MET A 336 -6.29 0.52 5.10
CA MET A 336 -5.59 1.61 4.41
C MET A 336 -5.23 2.75 5.37
N SER A 337 -6.20 3.19 6.16
CA SER A 337 -6.05 4.26 7.15
C SER A 337 -5.02 3.90 8.24
N PHE A 338 -5.10 2.68 8.78
CA PHE A 338 -4.18 2.19 9.81
C PHE A 338 -2.75 2.03 9.29
N THR A 339 -2.59 1.58 8.05
CA THR A 339 -1.27 1.43 7.43
C THR A 339 -0.57 2.79 7.27
N CYS A 340 -1.31 3.82 6.85
CA CYS A 340 -0.81 5.18 6.74
C CYS A 340 -0.52 5.80 8.13
N GLU A 341 -1.39 5.57 9.13
CA GLU A 341 -1.16 6.02 10.50
C GLU A 341 0.16 5.47 11.07
N ARG A 342 0.46 4.20 10.79
CA ARG A 342 1.74 3.60 11.21
C ARG A 342 2.96 4.27 10.60
N LEU A 343 2.87 4.76 9.37
CA LEU A 343 3.95 5.54 8.74
C LEU A 343 4.13 6.89 9.47
N LEU A 344 3.03 7.57 9.81
CA LEU A 344 3.06 8.82 10.56
C LEU A 344 3.66 8.66 11.96
N ILE A 345 3.31 7.58 12.67
CA ILE A 345 3.90 7.25 13.97
C ILE A 345 5.41 7.06 13.86
N SER A 346 5.87 6.29 12.87
CA SER A 346 7.31 6.08 12.65
C SER A 346 8.03 7.38 12.27
N ARG A 347 7.41 8.27 11.48
CA ARG A 347 7.95 9.61 11.21
C ARG A 347 8.05 10.47 12.46
N ASN A 348 7.04 10.42 13.33
CA ASN A 348 7.07 11.15 14.59
C ASN A 348 8.18 10.64 15.52
N GLU A 349 8.45 9.34 15.53
CA GLU A 349 9.61 8.77 16.22
C GLU A 349 10.92 9.31 15.63
N THR A 350 11.07 9.38 14.30
CA THR A 350 12.24 10.00 13.65
C THR A 350 12.45 11.43 14.16
N ARG A 351 11.38 12.25 14.15
CA ARG A 351 11.41 13.62 14.67
C ARG A 351 11.94 13.67 16.11
N ILE A 352 11.40 12.84 17.00
CA ILE A 352 11.81 12.81 18.41
C ILE A 352 13.29 12.40 18.53
N LEU A 353 13.73 11.38 17.78
CA LEU A 353 15.10 10.87 17.83
C LEU A 353 16.13 11.88 17.30
N VAL A 354 15.82 12.59 16.21
CA VAL A 354 16.66 13.65 15.67
C VAL A 354 16.73 14.83 16.65
N ASN A 355 15.61 15.22 17.27
CA ASN A 355 15.60 16.29 18.27
C ASN A 355 16.53 16.00 19.45
N LYS A 356 16.57 14.74 19.92
CA LYS A 356 17.49 14.32 20.98
C LYS A 356 18.95 14.54 20.62
N ILE A 357 19.34 14.29 19.37
CA ILE A 357 20.70 14.53 18.89
C ILE A 357 21.01 16.04 18.86
N ILE A 358 20.07 16.86 18.40
CA ILE A 358 20.23 18.33 18.38
C ILE A 358 20.46 18.88 19.78
N MET A 359 19.68 18.39 20.74
CA MET A 359 19.71 18.84 22.13
C MET A 359 20.88 18.28 22.94
N ASN A 360 21.65 17.33 22.41
CA ASN A 360 22.82 16.79 23.09
C ASN A 360 24.05 17.69 22.87
N TYR A 361 24.32 18.58 23.82
CA TYR A 361 25.41 19.56 23.75
C TYR A 361 26.82 18.95 23.82
N ASP A 362 26.95 17.71 24.28
CA ASP A 362 28.22 16.96 24.34
C ASP A 362 28.68 16.49 22.95
N LEU A 363 27.78 16.50 21.96
CA LEU A 363 28.11 16.16 20.58
C LEU A 363 28.84 17.29 19.85
N PRO A 364 29.76 16.93 18.92
CA PRO A 364 30.43 17.91 18.06
C PRO A 364 29.43 18.83 17.36
N LYS A 365 29.76 20.13 17.27
CA LYS A 365 28.90 21.14 16.63
C LYS A 365 28.48 20.74 15.22
N THR A 366 29.37 20.10 14.45
CA THR A 366 29.08 19.65 13.08
C THR A 366 27.97 18.60 13.02
N MET A 367 27.98 17.61 13.93
CA MET A 367 26.92 16.59 13.99
C MET A 367 25.58 17.19 14.42
N ARG A 368 25.58 18.16 15.34
CA ARG A 368 24.37 18.89 15.71
C ARG A 368 23.81 19.72 14.55
N VAL A 369 24.66 20.35 13.75
CA VAL A 369 24.23 21.08 12.54
C VAL A 369 23.65 20.12 11.50
N GLN A 370 24.25 18.95 11.29
CA GLN A 370 23.68 17.92 10.42
C GLN A 370 22.30 17.46 10.92
N ALA A 371 22.15 17.26 12.23
CA ALA A 371 20.87 16.87 12.83
C ALA A 371 19.81 17.98 12.68
N LYS A 372 20.19 19.26 12.75
CA LYS A 372 19.27 20.38 12.47
C LYS A 372 18.79 20.38 11.02
N ALA A 373 19.69 20.23 10.06
CA ALA A 373 19.32 20.09 8.65
C ALA A 373 18.43 18.85 8.43
N PHE A 374 18.69 17.75 9.14
CA PHE A 374 17.81 16.59 9.12
C PHE A 374 16.42 16.91 9.69
N MET A 375 16.32 17.66 10.79
CA MET A 375 15.03 18.10 11.32
C MET A 375 14.23 18.92 10.30
N GLU A 376 14.89 19.85 9.59
CA GLU A 376 14.26 20.64 8.53
C GLU A 376 13.70 19.74 7.42
N LEU A 377 14.42 18.68 7.01
CA LEU A 377 13.90 17.69 6.06
C LEU A 377 12.72 16.89 6.61
N VAL A 378 12.77 16.52 7.89
CA VAL A 378 11.64 15.85 8.57
C VAL A 378 10.41 16.75 8.55
N GLU A 379 10.56 18.05 8.77
CA GLU A 379 9.47 19.03 8.70
C GLU A 379 8.96 19.26 7.27
N ALA A 380 9.86 19.32 6.28
CA ALA A 380 9.51 19.47 4.87
C ALA A 380 8.74 18.25 4.33
N TRP A 381 9.10 17.03 4.76
CA TRP A 381 8.41 15.80 4.37
C TRP A 381 7.52 15.27 5.49
N PRO A 382 6.21 15.61 5.50
CA PRO A 382 5.30 15.11 6.53
C PRO A 382 5.06 13.58 6.44
N LEU A 383 5.45 12.94 5.32
CA LEU A 383 5.17 11.55 4.98
C LEU A 383 3.69 11.19 5.13
N ARG A 384 2.82 12.16 4.85
CA ARG A 384 1.37 12.01 4.88
C ARG A 384 0.86 11.84 3.46
N ILE A 385 -0.03 10.87 3.27
CA ILE A 385 -0.65 10.57 1.99
C ILE A 385 -1.97 11.34 1.90
N TYR A 386 -2.16 12.06 0.79
CA TYR A 386 -3.27 12.97 0.57
C TYR A 386 -4.00 12.61 -0.72
N VAL A 387 -5.32 12.54 -0.65
CA VAL A 387 -6.16 12.33 -1.83
C VAL A 387 -6.60 13.69 -2.34
N TYR A 388 -6.13 14.06 -3.53
CA TYR A 388 -6.38 15.34 -4.22
C TYR A 388 -6.30 16.59 -3.33
N ASP A 389 -5.39 16.59 -2.34
CA ASP A 389 -5.27 17.63 -1.30
C ASP A 389 -6.56 17.91 -0.49
N MET A 390 -7.61 17.11 -0.66
CA MET A 390 -8.89 17.28 0.02
C MET A 390 -8.87 16.68 1.43
N PHE A 391 -8.31 15.48 1.57
CA PHE A 391 -8.21 14.80 2.86
C PHE A 391 -6.99 13.88 2.95
N SER A 392 -6.47 13.76 4.17
CA SER A 392 -5.39 12.84 4.49
C SER A 392 -5.91 11.45 4.80
N ILE A 393 -5.15 10.44 4.39
CA ILE A 393 -5.41 9.05 4.75
C ILE A 393 -4.76 8.78 6.10
N ASP A 394 -5.56 8.87 7.15
CA ASP A 394 -5.15 8.63 8.53
C ASP A 394 -6.34 8.04 9.31
N ILE A 395 -6.15 7.76 10.59
CA ILE A 395 -7.23 7.19 11.41
C ILE A 395 -8.46 8.11 11.52
N LYS A 396 -8.30 9.44 11.31
CA LYS A 396 -9.42 10.38 11.31
C LYS A 396 -10.29 10.20 10.06
N LEU A 397 -9.71 9.84 8.92
CA LEU A 397 -10.49 9.50 7.71
C LEU A 397 -11.45 8.35 8.00
N MET A 398 -10.99 7.29 8.63
CA MET A 398 -11.82 6.15 9.04
C MET A 398 -12.97 6.59 9.96
N LEU A 399 -12.69 7.42 10.98
CA LEU A 399 -13.71 7.92 11.90
C LEU A 399 -14.75 8.80 11.18
N LYS A 400 -14.30 9.69 10.28
CA LYS A 400 -15.19 10.50 9.44
C LYS A 400 -16.04 9.64 8.54
N PHE A 401 -15.46 8.60 7.94
CA PHE A 401 -16.16 7.68 7.05
C PHE A 401 -17.28 6.92 7.80
N ILE A 402 -16.99 6.39 8.98
CA ILE A 402 -17.99 5.74 9.86
C ILE A 402 -19.07 6.74 10.28
N SER A 403 -18.70 7.96 10.67
CA SER A 403 -19.65 9.01 11.04
C SER A 403 -20.61 9.33 9.88
N VAL A 404 -20.08 9.55 8.67
CA VAL A 404 -20.89 9.86 7.49
C VAL A 404 -21.81 8.69 7.14
N ALA A 405 -21.29 7.45 7.11
CA ALA A 405 -22.09 6.26 6.87
C ALA A 405 -23.25 6.11 7.88
N THR A 406 -22.99 6.42 9.16
CA THR A 406 -24.00 6.36 10.23
C THR A 406 -25.06 7.47 10.06
N THR A 407 -24.65 8.69 9.70
CA THR A 407 -25.59 9.79 9.41
C THR A 407 -26.49 9.44 8.22
N TYR A 408 -25.94 8.91 7.13
CA TYR A 408 -26.76 8.46 5.99
C TYR A 408 -27.68 7.31 6.36
N LEU A 409 -27.22 6.35 7.18
CA LEU A 409 -28.07 5.28 7.70
C LEU A 409 -29.29 5.84 8.45
N ILE A 410 -29.09 6.82 9.35
CA ILE A 410 -30.18 7.46 10.09
C ILE A 410 -31.16 8.15 9.13
N VAL A 411 -30.64 8.92 8.16
CA VAL A 411 -31.48 9.63 7.17
C VAL A 411 -32.29 8.64 6.33
N ILE A 412 -31.68 7.55 5.86
CA ILE A 412 -32.36 6.53 5.06
C ILE A 412 -33.43 5.82 5.91
N ILE A 413 -33.15 5.48 7.17
CA ILE A 413 -34.16 4.91 8.08
C ILE A 413 -35.33 5.88 8.25
N GLN A 414 -35.06 7.17 8.44
CA GLN A 414 -36.11 8.19 8.58
C GLN A 414 -36.96 8.29 7.30
N ILE A 415 -36.33 8.45 6.14
CA ILE A 415 -37.02 8.54 4.85
C ILE A 415 -37.84 7.27 4.61
N SER A 416 -37.24 6.10 4.82
CA SER A 416 -37.98 4.84 4.68
C SER A 416 -39.15 4.79 5.64
N HIS A 417 -39.08 5.28 6.89
CA HIS A 417 -40.25 5.28 7.77
C HIS A 417 -41.44 6.12 7.20
N PHE A 418 -41.16 7.14 6.39
CA PHE A 418 -42.18 7.99 5.77
C PHE A 418 -42.70 7.48 4.41
N VAL A 419 -41.93 6.63 3.72
CA VAL A 419 -42.28 5.99 2.43
C VAL A 419 -42.75 4.57 2.67
#